data_AF-A0A437LRW5-F1
#
_entry.id   AF-A0A437LRW5-F1
#
_cell.length_a   1.000
_cell.length_b   1.000
_cell.length_c   1.000
_cell.angle_alpha   90.00
_cell.angle_beta   90.00
_cell.angle_gamma   90.00
#
_symmetry.space_group_name_H-M   'P 1'
#
loop_
_entity.id
_entity.type
_entity.pdbx_description
1 polymer ?
#
loop_
_entity_poly.entity_id
_entity_poly.type
_entity_poly.pdbx_seq_one_letter_code
_entity_poly.pdbx_strand_id
1 'polypeptide(L)'
;MGPRPGWTGAARAAHGPPRLDRQPGRHGRELAAAGGLSRPRHRLPLALLGRPAHRGQRGGDGAVGAQVHRELAVLDRHQRRLGGPVCHQGLLAHRAAVRRLHPPGRLGLAPVGARVEGRRVSLVVALLGAECTGKSSLTQALGERLRDLPAATVPEHLRDWCLAHGRTPRQHEQAHIAAEQQRQIDAAAAQAPVVIADTTALMTALYSEHYFADRSLMPAALQRHRAVSLTLLCDPDGIAWQADGWLRDGEATRHRTHRALQDLLLAQGLPHEPLRGTLDQRVAQAEAWIRDRLRRDLPV
;
A
#
# COMPACT_ATOMS: atom_id res chain seq x y z
N MET A 1 -10.92 39.77 -52.60
CA MET A 1 -11.31 41.17 -52.85
C MET A 1 -12.79 41.29 -52.54
N GLY A 2 -13.24 42.27 -51.74
CA GLY A 2 -14.65 42.45 -51.37
C GLY A 2 -15.08 41.80 -50.03
N PRO A 3 -15.15 42.57 -48.93
CA PRO A 3 -15.87 42.20 -47.70
C PRO A 3 -17.30 42.78 -47.70
N ARG A 4 -18.19 42.31 -46.81
CA ARG A 4 -18.98 43.16 -45.88
C ARG A 4 -19.84 42.34 -44.88
N PRO A 5 -20.29 42.95 -43.76
CA PRO A 5 -20.74 42.22 -42.58
C PRO A 5 -22.21 42.49 -42.21
N GLY A 6 -22.64 41.91 -41.08
CA GLY A 6 -23.33 42.69 -40.05
C GLY A 6 -24.71 42.18 -39.66
N TRP A 7 -24.85 41.80 -38.39
CA TRP A 7 -26.12 41.94 -37.64
C TRP A 7 -25.80 42.44 -36.23
N THR A 8 -26.35 43.61 -35.91
CA THR A 8 -26.26 44.28 -34.61
C THR A 8 -27.49 43.98 -33.78
N GLY A 9 -27.33 43.78 -32.47
CA GLY A 9 -28.45 43.67 -31.54
C GLY A 9 -27.99 43.95 -30.12
N ALA A 10 -28.24 45.17 -29.63
CA ALA A 10 -27.92 45.58 -28.27
C ALA A 10 -29.16 46.19 -27.60
N ALA A 11 -29.50 45.69 -26.40
CA ALA A 11 -30.34 46.39 -25.44
C ALA A 11 -29.92 45.98 -24.03
N ARG A 12 -29.94 46.94 -23.10
CA ARG A 12 -29.51 46.80 -21.69
C ARG A 12 -30.72 46.87 -20.75
N ALA A 13 -30.41 46.63 -19.47
CA ALA A 13 -31.20 46.94 -18.27
C ALA A 13 -32.32 45.95 -17.94
N ALA A 14 -32.69 45.75 -16.67
CA ALA A 14 -31.99 45.91 -15.38
C ALA A 14 -32.90 45.30 -14.31
N HIS A 15 -32.36 44.70 -13.24
CA HIS A 15 -32.89 44.76 -11.86
C HIS A 15 -31.92 44.03 -10.91
N GLY A 16 -31.75 44.55 -9.70
CA GLY A 16 -30.67 44.15 -8.78
C GLY A 16 -31.09 43.15 -7.68
N PRO A 17 -30.12 42.64 -6.90
CA PRO A 17 -30.37 41.70 -5.82
C PRO A 17 -30.81 42.41 -4.52
N PRO A 18 -31.68 41.78 -3.69
CA PRO A 18 -31.96 42.27 -2.34
C PRO A 18 -30.78 42.01 -1.39
N ARG A 19 -30.70 42.82 -0.33
CA ARG A 19 -29.58 42.86 0.62
C ARG A 19 -29.78 41.97 1.85
N LEU A 20 -28.66 41.75 2.54
CA LEU A 20 -28.54 41.28 3.91
C LEU A 20 -29.55 41.95 4.86
N ASP A 21 -30.09 41.16 5.79
CA ASP A 21 -30.76 41.66 6.99
C ASP A 21 -30.04 41.19 8.26
N ARG A 22 -29.77 42.14 9.14
CA ARG A 22 -29.24 41.99 10.51
C ARG A 22 -29.76 43.18 11.30
N GLN A 23 -30.50 42.97 12.38
CA GLN A 23 -30.57 43.87 13.55
C GLN A 23 -31.11 43.10 14.78
N PRO A 24 -30.89 43.59 16.02
CA PRO A 24 -30.84 42.74 17.23
C PRO A 24 -31.98 42.97 18.25
N GLY A 25 -32.11 42.03 19.21
CA GLY A 25 -33.17 42.04 20.23
C GLY A 25 -32.70 42.12 21.70
N ARG A 26 -32.55 43.36 22.19
CA ARG A 26 -32.84 43.89 23.55
C ARG A 26 -32.22 43.32 24.86
N HIS A 27 -32.20 44.22 25.85
CA HIS A 27 -31.62 44.13 27.20
C HIS A 27 -32.61 43.74 28.31
N GLY A 28 -32.06 43.33 29.46
CA GLY A 28 -32.65 43.39 30.82
C GLY A 28 -31.83 42.50 31.78
N ARG A 29 -30.94 43.01 32.65
CA ARG A 29 -31.18 43.60 34.00
C ARG A 29 -31.84 42.61 34.98
N GLU A 30 -31.42 42.45 36.25
CA GLU A 30 -30.30 43.00 37.06
C GLU A 30 -30.24 42.25 38.42
N LEU A 31 -29.05 42.12 39.06
CA LEU A 31 -28.84 42.01 40.55
C LEU A 31 -29.47 40.77 41.27
N ALA A 32 -29.10 40.29 42.48
CA ALA A 32 -28.07 40.48 43.52
C ALA A 32 -28.16 39.24 44.48
N ALA A 33 -27.27 38.88 45.43
CA ALA A 33 -25.88 39.21 45.82
C ALA A 33 -25.39 38.18 46.89
N ALA A 34 -24.13 38.29 47.37
CA ALA A 34 -23.46 37.47 48.42
C ALA A 34 -23.17 35.99 48.06
N GLY A 35 -22.05 35.35 48.45
CA GLY A 35 -20.87 35.75 49.23
C GLY A 35 -20.37 34.53 50.05
N GLY A 36 -19.08 34.22 50.22
CA GLY A 36 -17.82 34.76 49.69
C GLY A 36 -16.62 33.96 50.26
N LEU A 37 -15.38 34.32 49.88
CA LEU A 37 -14.09 33.88 50.47
C LEU A 37 -13.76 32.36 50.30
N SER A 38 -12.55 31.91 49.93
CA SER A 38 -11.21 32.50 50.07
C SER A 38 -10.28 32.24 48.87
N ARG A 39 -9.17 32.99 48.84
CA ARG A 39 -8.05 33.01 47.87
C ARG A 39 -6.73 32.97 48.69
N PRO A 40 -5.50 33.08 48.13
CA PRO A 40 -4.99 32.76 46.78
C PRO A 40 -3.62 32.03 46.83
N ARG A 41 -2.93 31.93 45.66
CA ARG A 41 -1.47 32.09 45.37
C ARG A 41 -0.98 30.98 44.42
N HIS A 42 -0.08 31.19 43.44
CA HIS A 42 0.77 32.34 43.07
C HIS A 42 0.58 32.79 41.59
N ARG A 43 1.30 33.84 41.17
CA ARG A 43 1.10 34.59 39.91
C ARG A 43 2.45 34.91 39.25
N LEU A 44 2.47 34.97 37.91
CA LEU A 44 3.36 35.79 37.04
C LEU A 44 4.85 35.39 36.91
N PRO A 45 5.58 35.90 35.87
CA PRO A 45 5.16 36.85 34.82
C PRO A 45 5.34 36.40 33.35
N LEU A 46 4.62 37.09 32.46
CA LEU A 46 4.96 37.26 31.05
C LEU A 46 6.11 38.27 30.91
N ALA A 47 6.99 38.10 29.92
CA ALA A 47 7.86 39.16 29.40
C ALA A 47 7.73 39.24 27.87
N LEU A 48 7.86 40.44 27.31
CA LEU A 48 7.55 40.77 25.91
C LEU A 48 8.75 41.46 25.25
N LEU A 49 8.76 41.42 23.90
CA LEU A 49 9.61 42.15 22.95
C LEU A 49 11.00 41.56 22.60
N GLY A 50 11.20 41.38 21.29
CA GLY A 50 12.45 40.89 20.68
C GLY A 50 12.31 40.53 19.20
N ARG A 51 12.06 41.51 18.32
CA ARG A 51 12.38 41.42 16.87
C ARG A 51 13.76 42.08 16.68
N PRO A 52 14.66 41.59 15.80
CA PRO A 52 14.42 41.72 14.36
C PRO A 52 15.09 40.67 13.42
N ALA A 53 14.85 40.89 12.11
CA ALA A 53 15.72 40.61 10.95
C ALA A 53 15.91 39.17 10.40
N HIS A 54 15.84 39.11 9.06
CA HIS A 54 16.24 37.98 8.21
C HIS A 54 17.75 37.68 8.30
N ARG A 55 18.14 36.40 8.38
CA ARG A 55 19.25 35.82 7.59
C ARG A 55 19.21 34.29 7.57
N GLY A 56 19.58 33.72 6.42
CA GLY A 56 19.44 32.32 5.97
C GLY A 56 19.54 31.20 7.01
N GLN A 57 18.51 30.34 7.04
CA GLN A 57 18.63 28.97 7.52
C GLN A 57 19.25 28.10 6.43
N ARG A 58 20.43 27.52 6.72
CA ARG A 58 20.93 26.34 6.02
C ARG A 58 20.13 25.13 6.51
N GLY A 59 19.84 24.18 5.62
CA GLY A 59 19.13 22.96 5.99
C GLY A 59 19.90 22.16 7.04
N GLY A 60 19.20 21.74 8.10
CA GLY A 60 19.67 20.73 9.04
C GLY A 60 18.94 19.42 8.75
N ASP A 61 19.68 18.43 8.24
CA ASP A 61 19.11 17.10 7.96
C ASP A 61 18.63 16.40 9.24
N GLY A 62 17.51 15.69 9.12
CA GLY A 62 16.84 14.99 10.22
C GLY A 62 17.66 13.81 10.74
N ALA A 63 18.38 14.02 11.84
CA ALA A 63 19.17 13.01 12.53
C ALA A 63 18.29 11.98 13.30
N VAL A 64 17.55 11.14 12.57
CA VAL A 64 16.87 9.95 13.12
C VAL A 64 17.09 8.71 12.25
N GLY A 65 16.98 8.82 10.92
CA GLY A 65 17.23 7.68 9.99
C GLY A 65 18.70 7.22 9.91
N ALA A 66 19.64 8.03 10.39
CA ALA A 66 21.09 7.76 10.30
C ALA A 66 21.64 6.77 11.36
N GLN A 67 20.78 6.20 12.22
CA GLN A 67 21.23 5.33 13.32
C GLN A 67 21.40 3.87 12.91
N VAL A 68 20.59 3.35 11.97
CA VAL A 68 20.75 1.98 11.44
C VAL A 68 22.01 1.84 10.57
N HIS A 69 22.38 2.90 9.83
CA HIS A 69 23.55 2.86 8.94
C HIS A 69 24.92 2.96 9.63
N ARG A 70 24.99 3.34 10.92
CA ARG A 70 26.29 3.55 11.61
C ARG A 70 26.84 2.33 12.34
N GLU A 71 26.03 1.32 12.67
CA GLU A 71 26.51 0.09 13.30
C GLU A 71 26.98 -0.97 12.27
N LEU A 72 26.52 -0.90 11.02
CA LEU A 72 26.89 -1.86 9.97
C LEU A 72 28.25 -1.56 9.27
N ALA A 73 28.86 -0.40 9.54
CA ALA A 73 30.13 0.00 8.92
C ALA A 73 31.40 -0.66 9.53
N VAL A 74 31.25 -1.50 10.56
CA VAL A 74 32.38 -2.06 11.33
C VAL A 74 32.73 -3.51 10.95
N LEU A 75 31.91 -4.20 10.14
CA LEU A 75 32.08 -5.63 9.83
C LEU A 75 32.61 -5.96 8.42
N ASP A 76 32.66 -4.99 7.48
CA ASP A 76 33.11 -5.23 6.09
C ASP A 76 34.64 -5.11 5.89
N ARG A 77 35.44 -5.86 6.68
CA ARG A 77 36.91 -5.93 6.47
C ARG A 77 37.55 -7.31 6.53
N HIS A 78 36.81 -8.40 6.75
CA HIS A 78 37.44 -9.72 7.01
C HIS A 78 36.98 -10.91 6.15
N GLN A 79 36.26 -10.71 5.03
CA GLN A 79 35.95 -11.81 4.09
C GLN A 79 36.31 -11.51 2.62
N ARG A 80 37.55 -11.07 2.37
CA ARG A 80 38.18 -11.20 1.04
C ARG A 80 39.43 -12.08 1.10
N ARG A 81 39.26 -13.39 0.83
CA ARG A 81 40.19 -14.31 0.13
C ARG A 81 39.64 -15.74 0.23
N LEU A 82 40.06 -16.59 -0.72
CA LEU A 82 39.66 -18.00 -0.94
C LEU A 82 38.23 -18.17 -1.50
N GLY A 83 37.97 -18.80 -2.65
CA GLY A 83 38.87 -19.26 -3.73
C GLY A 83 38.22 -20.30 -4.65
N GLY A 84 38.50 -20.25 -5.96
CA GLY A 84 38.34 -21.37 -6.91
C GLY A 84 36.98 -21.48 -7.66
N PRO A 85 36.98 -21.68 -9.00
CA PRO A 85 35.78 -21.97 -9.79
C PRO A 85 35.50 -23.48 -9.90
N VAL A 86 34.22 -23.84 -10.06
CA VAL A 86 33.81 -25.19 -10.48
C VAL A 86 33.01 -25.07 -11.77
N CYS A 87 33.52 -25.66 -12.84
CA CYS A 87 32.74 -25.94 -14.06
C CYS A 87 31.98 -27.25 -13.88
N HIS A 88 30.76 -27.33 -14.40
CA HIS A 88 30.23 -28.61 -14.88
C HIS A 88 29.54 -28.44 -16.23
N GLN A 89 29.86 -29.34 -17.15
CA GLN A 89 29.30 -29.41 -18.50
C GLN A 89 27.83 -29.81 -18.46
N GLY A 90 27.06 -29.35 -19.45
CA GLY A 90 25.62 -29.61 -19.52
C GLY A 90 25.26 -30.94 -20.21
N LEU A 91 23.95 -31.16 -20.35
CA LEU A 91 23.39 -32.23 -21.17
C LEU A 91 22.10 -31.71 -21.83
N LEU A 92 22.01 -31.91 -23.15
CA LEU A 92 20.82 -31.63 -23.95
C LEU A 92 19.82 -32.79 -23.81
N ALA A 93 18.52 -32.49 -23.76
CA ALA A 93 17.46 -33.48 -23.98
C ALA A 93 16.32 -32.87 -24.82
N HIS A 94 15.70 -33.70 -25.65
CA HIS A 94 14.92 -33.28 -26.82
C HIS A 94 13.46 -32.90 -26.54
N ARG A 95 12.88 -32.15 -27.49
CA ARG A 95 11.44 -31.92 -27.65
C ARG A 95 10.64 -33.23 -27.72
N ALA A 96 9.45 -33.25 -27.10
CA ALA A 96 8.33 -34.09 -27.52
C ALA A 96 7.01 -33.31 -27.38
N ALA A 97 6.08 -33.51 -28.31
CA ALA A 97 4.83 -32.77 -28.39
C ALA A 97 3.70 -33.46 -27.62
N VAL A 98 2.77 -32.68 -27.06
CA VAL A 98 1.50 -33.19 -26.51
C VAL A 98 0.35 -32.78 -27.43
N ARG A 99 -0.43 -33.77 -27.87
CA ARG A 99 -1.58 -33.59 -28.77
C ARG A 99 -2.80 -33.07 -28.00
N ARG A 100 -3.67 -32.32 -28.71
CA ARG A 100 -5.01 -31.97 -28.25
C ARG A 100 -5.88 -33.23 -28.13
N LEU A 101 -6.75 -33.26 -27.13
CA LEU A 101 -7.90 -34.18 -27.06
C LEU A 101 -9.14 -33.39 -26.61
N HIS A 102 -10.14 -33.27 -27.49
CA HIS A 102 -11.55 -33.18 -27.10
C HIS A 102 -12.12 -34.60 -27.18
N PRO A 103 -13.17 -34.95 -26.41
CA PRO A 103 -14.50 -35.05 -27.02
C PRO A 103 -15.62 -34.58 -26.05
N PRO A 104 -16.88 -35.04 -26.12
CA PRO A 104 -17.97 -34.21 -26.65
C PRO A 104 -19.06 -33.85 -25.61
N GLY A 105 -19.86 -32.82 -25.88
CA GLY A 105 -20.93 -32.39 -24.98
C GLY A 105 -22.28 -33.07 -25.20
N ARG A 106 -23.18 -32.93 -24.22
CA ARG A 106 -24.66 -32.89 -24.40
C ARG A 106 -25.33 -32.18 -23.22
N LEU A 107 -26.55 -31.68 -23.46
CA LEU A 107 -27.29 -30.80 -22.55
C LEU A 107 -27.80 -31.54 -21.29
N GLY A 108 -27.85 -30.81 -20.18
CA GLY A 108 -28.63 -31.15 -18.99
C GLY A 108 -28.71 -29.95 -18.04
N LEU A 109 -29.90 -29.34 -17.89
CA LEU A 109 -30.12 -28.23 -16.95
C LEU A 109 -30.34 -28.76 -15.53
N ALA A 110 -29.43 -28.47 -14.61
CA ALA A 110 -29.66 -28.60 -13.17
C ALA A 110 -28.75 -27.62 -12.39
N PRO A 111 -29.27 -26.72 -11.53
CA PRO A 111 -28.46 -25.77 -10.78
C PRO A 111 -28.07 -26.32 -9.41
N VAL A 112 -26.96 -27.05 -9.32
CA VAL A 112 -26.31 -27.38 -8.03
C VAL A 112 -24.81 -27.22 -8.19
N GLY A 113 -24.19 -26.34 -7.38
CA GLY A 113 -22.77 -26.06 -7.48
C GLY A 113 -21.92 -27.32 -7.31
N ALA A 114 -20.98 -27.54 -8.24
CA ALA A 114 -20.08 -28.67 -8.23
C ALA A 114 -19.19 -28.67 -6.97
N ARG A 115 -19.63 -29.44 -5.96
CA ARG A 115 -18.82 -29.74 -4.77
C ARG A 115 -17.76 -30.77 -5.12
N VAL A 116 -16.60 -30.29 -5.57
CA VAL A 116 -15.34 -31.00 -5.27
C VAL A 116 -15.17 -30.98 -3.75
N GLU A 117 -14.70 -32.08 -3.18
CA GLU A 117 -14.82 -32.35 -1.74
C GLU A 117 -14.18 -31.28 -0.83
N GLY A 118 -15.00 -30.75 0.09
CA GLY A 118 -14.55 -30.33 1.41
C GLY A 118 -13.86 -28.97 1.57
N ARG A 119 -13.28 -28.36 0.52
CA ARG A 119 -12.55 -27.09 0.70
C ARG A 119 -12.76 -26.12 -0.46
N ARG A 120 -13.51 -25.03 -0.21
CA ARG A 120 -13.50 -23.86 -1.08
C ARG A 120 -12.07 -23.30 -1.09
N VAL A 121 -11.44 -23.27 -2.26
CA VAL A 121 -10.17 -22.57 -2.46
C VAL A 121 -10.50 -21.10 -2.65
N SER A 122 -10.01 -20.26 -1.74
CA SER A 122 -10.24 -18.82 -1.79
C SER A 122 -9.20 -18.15 -2.70
N LEU A 123 -9.67 -17.24 -3.52
CA LEU A 123 -8.86 -16.43 -4.42
C LEU A 123 -8.08 -15.39 -3.61
N VAL A 124 -6.79 -15.64 -3.39
CA VAL A 124 -5.91 -14.72 -2.68
C VAL A 124 -5.24 -13.79 -3.70
N VAL A 125 -5.45 -12.49 -3.51
CA VAL A 125 -4.89 -11.40 -4.30
C VAL A 125 -3.83 -10.69 -3.47
N ALA A 126 -2.57 -10.76 -3.90
CA ALA A 126 -1.47 -10.04 -3.25
C ALA A 126 -1.27 -8.67 -3.90
N LEU A 127 -1.38 -7.61 -3.11
CA LEU A 127 -0.88 -6.28 -3.48
C LEU A 127 0.58 -6.17 -3.01
N LEU A 128 1.52 -6.20 -3.95
CA LEU A 128 2.94 -6.03 -3.66
C LEU A 128 3.42 -4.64 -4.10
N GLY A 129 4.45 -4.12 -3.46
CA GLY A 129 5.05 -2.84 -3.80
C GLY A 129 5.76 -2.20 -2.61
N ALA A 130 6.71 -1.32 -2.91
CA ALA A 130 7.44 -0.56 -1.91
C ALA A 130 6.54 0.41 -1.11
N GLU A 131 7.12 1.15 -0.16
CA GLU A 131 6.48 2.31 0.48
C GLU A 131 5.95 3.33 -0.56
N CYS A 132 4.94 4.12 -0.21
CA CYS A 132 4.36 5.16 -1.09
C CYS A 132 3.93 4.69 -2.50
N THR A 133 3.48 3.43 -2.65
CA THR A 133 2.90 2.90 -3.91
C THR A 133 1.36 2.81 -3.88
N GLY A 134 0.72 3.39 -2.85
CA GLY A 134 -0.74 3.50 -2.73
C GLY A 134 -1.49 2.19 -2.40
N LYS A 135 -0.79 1.13 -1.95
CA LYS A 135 -1.38 -0.19 -1.67
C LYS A 135 -2.58 -0.14 -0.72
N SER A 136 -2.48 0.60 0.38
CA SER A 136 -3.53 0.62 1.41
C SER A 136 -4.77 1.40 0.95
N SER A 137 -4.58 2.50 0.21
CA SER A 137 -5.68 3.23 -0.45
C SER A 137 -6.36 2.37 -1.52
N LEU A 138 -5.58 1.60 -2.30
CA LEU A 138 -6.10 0.64 -3.27
C LEU A 138 -6.87 -0.50 -2.59
N THR A 139 -6.40 -1.00 -1.45
CA THR A 139 -7.07 -2.04 -0.65
C THR A 139 -8.44 -1.58 -0.17
N GLN A 140 -8.51 -0.38 0.40
CA GLN A 140 -9.78 0.22 0.82
C GLN A 140 -10.72 0.39 -0.38
N ALA A 141 -10.24 1.02 -1.46
CA ALA A 141 -11.06 1.28 -2.64
C ALA A 141 -11.54 0.00 -3.33
N LEU A 142 -10.74 -1.08 -3.32
CA LEU A 142 -11.16 -2.39 -3.81
C LEU A 142 -12.19 -3.06 -2.89
N GLY A 143 -12.04 -2.96 -1.57
CA GLY A 143 -13.06 -3.42 -0.62
C GLY A 143 -14.40 -2.74 -0.83
N GLU A 144 -14.40 -1.45 -1.19
CA GLU A 144 -15.60 -0.70 -1.56
C GLU A 144 -16.14 -1.05 -2.96
N ARG A 145 -15.25 -1.29 -3.94
CA ARG A 145 -15.62 -1.60 -5.33
C ARG A 145 -16.22 -3.01 -5.47
N LEU A 146 -15.71 -3.97 -4.70
CA LEU A 146 -16.08 -5.38 -4.76
C LEU A 146 -17.12 -5.78 -3.69
N ARG A 147 -17.92 -4.84 -3.19
CA ARG A 147 -19.00 -5.10 -2.20
C ARG A 147 -20.09 -6.05 -2.69
N ASP A 148 -20.19 -6.29 -3.99
CA ASP A 148 -21.06 -7.32 -4.58
C ASP A 148 -20.50 -8.75 -4.42
N LEU A 149 -19.22 -8.87 -4.04
CA LEU A 149 -18.55 -10.13 -3.75
C LEU A 149 -18.29 -10.28 -2.24
N PRO A 150 -18.38 -11.50 -1.68
CA PRO A 150 -17.87 -11.78 -0.34
C PRO A 150 -16.34 -11.77 -0.34
N ALA A 151 -15.76 -10.58 -0.20
CA ALA A 151 -14.33 -10.33 -0.15
C ALA A 151 -13.89 -9.84 1.23
N ALA A 152 -12.73 -10.33 1.70
CA ALA A 152 -12.04 -9.82 2.88
C ALA A 152 -10.79 -9.04 2.49
N THR A 153 -10.45 -8.00 3.25
CA THR A 153 -9.19 -7.26 3.13
C THR A 153 -8.26 -7.62 4.29
N VAL A 154 -6.95 -7.70 4.02
CA VAL A 154 -5.91 -7.92 5.03
C VAL A 154 -4.89 -6.77 4.94
N PRO A 155 -4.72 -5.97 6.00
CA PRO A 155 -3.80 -4.82 6.02
C PRO A 155 -2.34 -5.24 6.30
N GLU A 156 -1.44 -4.25 6.29
CA GLU A 156 0.00 -4.48 6.40
C GLU A 156 0.39 -4.60 7.86
N HIS A 157 0.51 -5.83 8.37
CA HIS A 157 0.82 -6.08 9.77
C HIS A 157 2.13 -5.41 10.21
N LEU A 158 3.14 -5.31 9.33
CA LEU A 158 4.38 -4.58 9.63
C LEU A 158 4.10 -3.12 10.01
N ARG A 159 3.15 -2.45 9.36
CA ARG A 159 2.75 -1.08 9.68
C ARG A 159 2.11 -1.00 11.07
N ASP A 160 1.14 -1.87 11.34
CA ASP A 160 0.44 -1.91 12.62
C ASP A 160 1.40 -2.26 13.77
N TRP A 161 2.33 -3.19 13.55
CA TRP A 161 3.39 -3.54 14.47
C TRP A 161 4.28 -2.34 14.80
N CYS A 162 4.73 -1.61 13.78
CA CYS A 162 5.54 -0.40 13.95
C CYS A 162 4.78 0.67 14.75
N LEU A 163 3.51 0.93 14.42
CA LEU A 163 2.67 1.89 15.14
C LEU A 163 2.48 1.51 16.61
N ALA A 164 2.26 0.23 16.91
CA ALA A 164 2.10 -0.28 18.27
C ALA A 164 3.39 -0.20 19.12
N HIS A 165 4.56 -0.40 18.51
CA HIS A 165 5.85 -0.41 19.21
C HIS A 165 6.59 0.92 19.20
N GLY A 166 6.16 1.90 18.40
CA GLY A 166 6.81 3.21 18.27
C GLY A 166 8.21 3.18 17.64
N ARG A 167 8.58 2.09 16.95
CA ARG A 167 9.88 1.90 16.29
C ARG A 167 9.80 0.90 15.14
N THR A 168 10.85 0.85 14.31
CA THR A 168 11.05 -0.21 13.32
C THR A 168 11.46 -1.55 13.97
N PRO A 169 11.22 -2.69 13.30
CA PRO A 169 11.59 -4.00 13.83
C PRO A 169 13.08 -4.29 13.66
N ARG A 170 13.65 -5.03 14.61
CA ARG A 170 14.98 -5.63 14.55
C ARG A 170 14.93 -6.90 13.68
N GLN A 171 16.09 -7.35 13.20
CA GLN A 171 16.22 -8.56 12.37
C GLN A 171 15.43 -9.77 12.91
N HIS A 172 15.61 -10.13 14.19
CA HIS A 172 14.95 -11.30 14.78
C HIS A 172 13.41 -11.18 14.91
N GLU A 173 12.84 -9.98 14.75
CA GLU A 173 11.40 -9.73 14.82
C GLU A 173 10.74 -9.94 13.43
N GLN A 174 11.51 -9.83 12.34
CA GLN A 174 11.03 -9.99 10.96
C GLN A 174 10.36 -11.35 10.71
N ALA A 175 10.90 -12.42 11.31
CA ALA A 175 10.36 -13.78 11.20
C ALA A 175 8.92 -13.88 11.74
N HIS A 176 8.66 -13.25 12.89
CA HIS A 176 7.32 -13.24 13.50
C HIS A 176 6.35 -12.38 12.68
N ILE A 177 6.78 -11.19 12.24
CA ILE A 177 5.98 -10.28 11.40
C ILE A 177 5.58 -10.94 10.07
N ALA A 178 6.50 -11.67 9.44
CA ALA A 178 6.23 -12.42 8.21
C ALA A 178 5.22 -13.57 8.43
N ALA A 179 5.37 -14.32 9.53
CA ALA A 179 4.45 -15.40 9.91
C ALA A 179 3.05 -14.87 10.30
N GLU A 180 2.99 -13.69 10.93
CA GLU A 180 1.76 -12.98 11.29
C GLU A 180 0.98 -12.56 10.04
N GLN A 181 1.62 -11.86 9.09
CA GLN A 181 0.99 -11.49 7.82
C GLN A 181 0.40 -12.72 7.12
N GLN A 182 1.15 -13.82 7.06
CA GLN A 182 0.66 -15.06 6.46
C GLN A 182 -0.53 -15.65 7.22
N ARG A 183 -0.51 -15.64 8.56
CA ARG A 183 -1.62 -16.16 9.36
C ARG A 183 -2.90 -15.35 9.16
N GLN A 184 -2.81 -14.03 9.01
CA GLN A 184 -3.97 -13.18 8.73
C GLN A 184 -4.56 -13.46 7.34
N ILE A 185 -3.70 -13.67 6.33
CA ILE A 185 -4.12 -14.12 4.99
C ILE A 185 -4.81 -15.50 5.06
N ASP A 186 -4.20 -16.47 5.74
CA ASP A 186 -4.74 -17.83 5.89
C ASP A 186 -6.11 -17.81 6.62
N ALA A 187 -6.26 -16.95 7.64
CA ALA A 187 -7.51 -16.78 8.39
C ALA A 187 -8.61 -16.10 7.56
N ALA A 188 -8.29 -15.06 6.81
CA ALA A 188 -9.22 -14.42 5.88
C ALA A 188 -9.66 -15.40 4.78
N ALA A 189 -8.72 -16.18 4.24
CA ALA A 189 -8.99 -17.19 3.21
C ALA A 189 -9.89 -18.32 3.70
N ALA A 190 -9.92 -18.62 5.00
CA ALA A 190 -10.85 -19.57 5.59
C ALA A 190 -12.30 -19.04 5.67
N GLN A 191 -12.51 -17.73 5.54
CA GLN A 191 -13.82 -17.08 5.77
C GLN A 191 -14.42 -16.45 4.50
N ALA A 192 -13.59 -15.92 3.61
CA ALA A 192 -14.03 -15.25 2.38
C ALA A 192 -13.41 -15.91 1.12
N PRO A 193 -14.20 -16.18 0.07
CA PRO A 193 -13.69 -16.74 -1.19
C PRO A 193 -12.83 -15.77 -2.00
N VAL A 194 -12.76 -14.49 -1.63
CA VAL A 194 -11.80 -13.50 -2.16
C VAL A 194 -11.08 -12.86 -0.98
N VAL A 195 -9.75 -12.79 -1.04
CA VAL A 195 -8.91 -12.09 -0.06
C VAL A 195 -8.01 -11.10 -0.78
N ILE A 196 -8.00 -9.85 -0.33
CA ILE A 196 -7.15 -8.79 -0.87
C ILE A 196 -6.13 -8.41 0.19
N ALA A 197 -4.88 -8.82 0.00
CA ALA A 197 -3.81 -8.68 0.98
C ALA A 197 -2.81 -7.59 0.59
N ASP A 198 -2.82 -6.49 1.33
CA ASP A 198 -1.73 -5.52 1.39
C ASP A 198 -0.92 -5.82 2.66
N THR A 199 0.08 -6.67 2.67
CA THR A 199 0.79 -7.29 1.55
C THR A 199 1.01 -8.78 1.84
N THR A 200 2.11 -9.40 1.39
CA THR A 200 2.49 -10.78 1.78
C THR A 200 3.83 -10.81 2.50
N ALA A 201 4.13 -11.93 3.16
CA ALA A 201 5.41 -12.21 3.81
C ALA A 201 6.65 -11.99 2.90
N LEU A 202 6.47 -12.00 1.57
CA LEU A 202 7.51 -11.69 0.60
C LEU A 202 8.06 -10.26 0.73
N MET A 203 7.23 -9.28 1.08
CA MET A 203 7.72 -7.91 1.33
C MET A 203 8.56 -7.85 2.61
N THR A 204 8.14 -8.52 3.69
CA THR A 204 8.91 -8.62 4.93
C THR A 204 10.26 -9.30 4.71
N ALA A 205 10.29 -10.39 3.93
CA ALA A 205 11.54 -11.05 3.55
C ALA A 205 12.45 -10.15 2.69
N LEU A 206 11.90 -9.40 1.74
CA LEU A 206 12.66 -8.45 0.92
C LEU A 206 13.25 -7.30 1.75
N TYR A 207 12.50 -6.76 2.70
CA TYR A 207 13.03 -5.75 3.64
C TYR A 207 14.07 -6.35 4.60
N SER A 208 13.89 -7.60 5.05
CA SER A 208 14.88 -8.31 5.88
C SER A 208 16.23 -8.46 5.15
N GLU A 209 16.19 -8.82 3.87
CA GLU A 209 17.37 -8.84 3.01
C GLU A 209 17.97 -7.44 2.81
N HIS A 210 17.13 -6.41 2.62
CA HIS A 210 17.59 -5.03 2.40
C HIS A 210 18.30 -4.40 3.61
N TYR A 211 17.73 -4.53 4.82
CA TYR A 211 18.23 -3.84 6.01
C TYR A 211 19.24 -4.64 6.83
N PHE A 212 19.18 -5.97 6.79
CA PHE A 212 19.98 -6.86 7.65
C PHE A 212 20.83 -7.87 6.88
N ALA A 213 20.84 -7.82 5.54
CA ALA A 213 21.43 -8.84 4.67
C ALA A 213 20.88 -10.26 4.93
N ASP A 214 19.70 -10.37 5.55
CA ASP A 214 19.13 -11.62 6.04
C ASP A 214 18.14 -12.22 5.05
N ARG A 215 18.60 -13.25 4.35
CA ARG A 215 17.82 -14.01 3.37
C ARG A 215 17.09 -15.23 3.95
N SER A 216 17.19 -15.49 5.26
CA SER A 216 16.64 -16.70 5.89
C SER A 216 15.12 -16.86 5.72
N LEU A 217 14.40 -15.73 5.62
CA LEU A 217 12.95 -15.71 5.41
C LEU A 217 12.54 -15.98 3.95
N MET A 218 13.44 -15.78 3.00
CA MET A 218 13.13 -15.78 1.56
C MET A 218 12.58 -17.12 1.05
N PRO A 219 13.12 -18.31 1.41
CA PRO A 219 12.59 -19.58 0.92
C PRO A 219 11.13 -19.83 1.33
N ALA A 220 10.80 -19.57 2.60
CA ALA A 220 9.45 -19.74 3.13
C ALA A 220 8.48 -18.70 2.56
N ALA A 221 8.90 -17.45 2.44
CA ALA A 221 8.09 -16.38 1.85
C ALA A 221 7.78 -16.64 0.37
N LEU A 222 8.75 -17.12 -0.41
CA LEU A 222 8.55 -17.54 -1.80
C LEU A 222 7.64 -18.76 -1.92
N GLN A 223 7.80 -19.77 -1.06
CA GLN A 223 6.91 -20.94 -1.04
C GLN A 223 5.46 -20.54 -0.77
N ARG A 224 5.22 -19.65 0.20
CA ARG A 224 3.89 -19.11 0.49
C ARG A 224 3.35 -18.25 -0.64
N HIS A 225 4.18 -17.39 -1.23
CA HIS A 225 3.75 -16.52 -2.34
C HIS A 225 3.37 -17.30 -3.61
N ARG A 226 3.98 -18.47 -3.87
CA ARG A 226 3.56 -19.37 -4.97
C ARG A 226 2.13 -19.91 -4.84
N ALA A 227 1.50 -19.83 -3.67
CA ALA A 227 0.10 -20.21 -3.45
C ALA A 227 -0.90 -19.05 -3.66
N VAL A 228 -0.43 -17.84 -3.96
CA VAL A 228 -1.28 -16.68 -4.28
C VAL A 228 -1.91 -16.86 -5.67
N SER A 229 -3.21 -16.56 -5.79
CA SER A 229 -3.98 -16.74 -7.03
C SER A 229 -3.73 -15.64 -8.06
N LEU A 230 -3.45 -14.43 -7.59
CA LEU A 230 -3.19 -13.24 -8.41
C LEU A 230 -2.24 -12.28 -7.68
N THR A 231 -1.11 -11.92 -8.29
CA THR A 231 -0.16 -10.94 -7.75
C THR A 231 -0.24 -9.65 -8.56
N LEU A 232 -0.53 -8.54 -7.88
CA LEU A 232 -0.64 -7.20 -8.45
C LEU A 232 0.52 -6.34 -7.96
N LEU A 233 1.40 -5.97 -8.88
CA LEU A 233 2.59 -5.16 -8.59
C LEU A 233 2.25 -3.67 -8.68
N CYS A 234 2.24 -3.00 -7.55
CA CYS A 234 1.96 -1.57 -7.43
C CYS A 234 3.17 -0.75 -7.87
N ASP A 235 3.03 -0.06 -9.00
CA ASP A 235 4.05 0.80 -9.56
C ASP A 235 4.12 2.15 -8.79
N PRO A 236 5.32 2.68 -8.47
CA PRO A 236 5.47 4.01 -7.88
C PRO A 236 5.23 5.16 -8.89
N ASP A 237 5.25 4.90 -10.20
CA ASP A 237 5.17 5.94 -11.23
C ASP A 237 3.83 6.71 -11.15
N GLY A 238 3.93 8.04 -11.20
CA GLY A 238 2.78 8.95 -11.05
C GLY A 238 2.29 9.14 -9.60
N ILE A 239 2.91 8.50 -8.61
CA ILE A 239 2.55 8.64 -7.19
C ILE A 239 3.64 9.46 -6.49
N ALA A 240 3.28 10.61 -5.92
CA ALA A 240 4.21 11.40 -5.12
C ALA A 240 4.63 10.63 -3.85
N TRP A 241 5.94 10.55 -3.60
CA TRP A 241 6.43 10.07 -2.31
C TRP A 241 6.00 11.04 -1.21
N GLN A 242 5.60 10.50 -0.05
CA GLN A 242 5.13 11.26 1.09
C GLN A 242 5.80 10.74 2.35
N ALA A 243 6.33 11.64 3.17
CA ALA A 243 6.85 11.31 4.49
C ALA A 243 5.72 10.83 5.43
N ASP A 244 6.07 10.01 6.42
CA ASP A 244 5.14 9.40 7.38
C ASP A 244 5.85 9.22 8.72
N GLY A 245 6.31 10.35 9.27
CA GLY A 245 7.19 10.38 10.43
C GLY A 245 8.48 9.58 10.19
N TRP A 246 8.71 8.58 11.02
CA TRP A 246 9.86 7.66 10.96
C TRP A 246 9.55 6.34 10.23
N LEU A 247 8.32 6.13 9.74
CA LEU A 247 7.86 4.88 9.13
C LEU A 247 8.31 4.68 7.67
N ARG A 248 8.98 5.67 7.07
CA ARG A 248 9.35 5.68 5.65
C ARG A 248 10.74 6.24 5.44
N ASP A 249 11.48 5.61 4.54
CA ASP A 249 12.91 5.87 4.38
C ASP A 249 13.24 6.89 3.30
N GLY A 250 12.39 7.03 2.28
CA GLY A 250 12.61 8.00 1.21
C GLY A 250 12.39 7.45 -0.19
N GLU A 251 12.16 8.37 -1.12
CA GLU A 251 11.94 8.09 -2.54
C GLU A 251 13.05 7.19 -3.16
N ALA A 252 14.31 7.40 -2.79
CA ALA A 252 15.41 6.56 -3.25
C ALA A 252 15.29 5.10 -2.75
N THR A 253 14.84 4.88 -1.51
CA THR A 253 14.56 3.53 -0.99
C THR A 253 13.36 2.92 -1.71
N ARG A 254 12.27 3.67 -1.88
CA ARG A 254 11.09 3.25 -2.67
C ARG A 254 11.48 2.68 -4.04
N HIS A 255 12.27 3.41 -4.83
CA HIS A 255 12.66 2.96 -6.16
C HIS A 255 13.63 1.76 -6.13
N ARG A 256 14.54 1.67 -5.15
CA ARG A 256 15.39 0.48 -4.96
C ARG A 256 14.55 -0.76 -4.62
N THR A 257 13.65 -0.66 -3.65
CA THR A 257 12.78 -1.77 -3.23
C THR A 257 11.84 -2.20 -4.35
N HIS A 258 11.29 -1.28 -5.14
CA HIS A 258 10.44 -1.63 -6.28
C HIS A 258 11.22 -2.42 -7.35
N ARG A 259 12.45 -1.99 -7.70
CA ARG A 259 13.32 -2.73 -8.65
C ARG A 259 13.70 -4.10 -8.10
N ALA A 260 14.17 -4.18 -6.85
CA ALA A 260 14.52 -5.45 -6.22
C ALA A 260 13.34 -6.44 -6.15
N LEU A 261 12.12 -5.93 -5.96
CA LEU A 261 10.90 -6.73 -6.06
C LEU A 261 10.62 -7.22 -7.49
N GLN A 262 10.75 -6.36 -8.51
CA GLN A 262 10.62 -6.76 -9.91
C GLN A 262 11.64 -7.85 -10.28
N ASP A 263 12.91 -7.62 -9.96
CA ASP A 263 14.00 -8.56 -10.21
C ASP A 263 13.76 -9.90 -9.52
N LEU A 264 13.29 -9.89 -8.26
CA LEU A 264 12.93 -11.10 -7.51
C LEU A 264 11.76 -11.87 -8.16
N LEU A 265 10.68 -11.18 -8.53
CA LEU A 265 9.52 -11.81 -9.18
C LEU A 265 9.92 -12.45 -10.52
N LEU A 266 10.70 -11.75 -11.34
CA LEU A 266 11.23 -12.25 -12.60
C LEU A 266 12.17 -13.45 -12.41
N ALA A 267 13.16 -13.33 -11.51
CA ALA A 267 14.12 -14.40 -11.24
C ALA A 267 13.49 -15.67 -10.65
N GLN A 268 12.35 -15.55 -9.98
CA GLN A 268 11.61 -16.67 -9.40
C GLN A 268 10.47 -17.18 -10.30
N GLY A 269 10.28 -16.59 -11.48
CA GLY A 269 9.22 -16.97 -12.43
C GLY A 269 7.81 -16.75 -11.89
N LEU A 270 7.62 -15.75 -11.02
CA LEU A 270 6.34 -15.45 -10.36
C LEU A 270 5.49 -14.52 -11.24
N PRO A 271 4.34 -14.99 -11.77
CA PRO A 271 3.46 -14.17 -12.59
C PRO A 271 2.90 -13.00 -11.77
N HIS A 272 2.90 -11.80 -12.36
CA HIS A 272 2.37 -10.61 -11.72
C HIS A 272 1.86 -9.62 -12.78
N GLU A 273 0.79 -8.90 -12.45
CA GLU A 273 0.21 -7.87 -13.30
C GLU A 273 0.61 -6.47 -12.77
N PRO A 274 1.18 -5.58 -13.59
CA PRO A 274 1.60 -4.25 -13.15
C PRO A 274 0.42 -3.27 -13.04
N LEU A 275 0.19 -2.71 -11.86
CA LEU A 275 -0.83 -1.70 -11.61
C LEU A 275 -0.27 -0.28 -11.75
N ARG A 276 -0.73 0.44 -12.78
CA ARG A 276 -0.26 1.79 -13.14
C ARG A 276 -1.39 2.81 -13.25
N GLY A 277 -1.05 4.09 -13.12
CA GLY A 277 -1.98 5.21 -13.28
C GLY A 277 -2.65 5.66 -11.97
N THR A 278 -3.76 6.39 -12.10
CA THR A 278 -4.53 6.93 -10.97
C THR A 278 -5.15 5.83 -10.12
N LEU A 279 -5.63 6.17 -8.91
CA LEU A 279 -6.31 5.22 -8.03
C LEU A 279 -7.49 4.54 -8.74
N ASP A 280 -8.35 5.30 -9.42
CA ASP A 280 -9.51 4.75 -10.15
C ASP A 280 -9.09 3.81 -11.29
N GLN A 281 -8.04 4.18 -12.04
CA GLN A 281 -7.50 3.32 -13.10
C GLN A 281 -6.97 2.01 -12.52
N ARG A 282 -6.28 2.05 -11.38
CA ARG A 282 -5.73 0.87 -10.70
C ARG A 282 -6.81 0.00 -10.06
N VAL A 283 -7.84 0.60 -9.48
CA VAL A 283 -9.03 -0.11 -8.99
C VAL A 283 -9.73 -0.83 -10.15
N ALA A 284 -9.92 -0.18 -11.30
CA ALA A 284 -10.55 -0.80 -12.47
C ALA A 284 -9.71 -1.95 -13.06
N GLN A 285 -8.38 -1.80 -13.16
CA GLN A 285 -7.47 -2.87 -13.57
C GLN A 285 -7.55 -4.08 -12.62
N ALA A 286 -7.41 -3.84 -11.31
CA ALA A 286 -7.45 -4.88 -10.30
C ALA A 286 -8.82 -5.58 -10.25
N GLU A 287 -9.94 -4.83 -10.30
CA GLU A 287 -11.28 -5.40 -10.40
C GLU A 287 -11.42 -6.31 -11.63
N ALA A 288 -10.96 -5.85 -12.80
CA ALA A 288 -11.05 -6.62 -14.04
C ALA A 288 -10.29 -7.96 -13.93
N TRP A 289 -9.06 -7.96 -13.41
CA TRP A 289 -8.26 -9.18 -13.21
C TRP A 289 -8.84 -10.10 -12.13
N ILE A 290 -9.35 -9.55 -11.02
CA ILE A 290 -10.01 -10.33 -9.95
C ILE A 290 -11.26 -11.03 -10.50
N ARG A 291 -12.14 -10.29 -11.19
CA ARG A 291 -13.36 -10.87 -11.79
C ARG A 291 -13.03 -11.86 -12.91
N ASP A 292 -11.98 -11.61 -13.70
CA ASP A 292 -11.55 -12.58 -14.71
C ASP A 292 -11.00 -13.86 -14.10
N ARG A 293 -10.20 -13.75 -13.03
CA ARG A 293 -9.64 -14.92 -12.36
C ARG A 293 -10.73 -15.75 -11.66
N LEU A 294 -11.71 -15.10 -11.02
CA LEU A 294 -12.90 -15.76 -10.50
C LEU A 294 -13.68 -16.53 -11.58
N ARG A 295 -13.82 -15.98 -12.79
CA ARG A 295 -14.48 -16.70 -13.92
C ARG A 295 -13.71 -17.93 -14.39
N ARG A 296 -12.37 -17.95 -14.25
CA ARG A 296 -11.53 -19.09 -14.64
C ARG A 296 -11.47 -20.18 -13.57
N ASP A 297 -11.50 -19.79 -12.31
CA ASP A 297 -11.34 -20.70 -11.16
C ASP A 297 -12.71 -21.23 -10.64
N LEU A 298 -13.84 -20.69 -11.12
CA LEU A 298 -15.17 -21.28 -10.97
C LEU A 298 -15.43 -22.34 -12.07
N PRO A 299 -15.75 -23.61 -11.72
CA PRO A 299 -16.22 -24.57 -12.71
C PRO A 299 -17.60 -24.16 -13.26
N VAL A 300 -17.75 -24.27 -14.59
CA VAL A 300 -19.00 -24.11 -15.33
C VAL A 300 -19.92 -25.31 -15.11
#